data_AF-A0A8R1TVL3-F1
#
_entry.id   AF-A0A8R1TVL3-F1
#
_cell.length_a   1.000
_cell.length_b   1.000
_cell.length_c   1.000
_cell.angle_alpha   90.00
_cell.angle_beta   90.00
_cell.angle_gamma   90.00
#
_symmetry.space_group_name_H-M   'P 1'
#
loop_
_entity.id
_entity.type
_entity.pdbx_description
1 polymer ?
#
loop_
_entity_poly.entity_id
_entity_poly.type
_entity_poly.pdbx_seq_one_letter_code
_entity_poly.pdbx_strand_id
1 'polypeptide(L)'
;MTENLSEQLDALNAKLLAVENDLVCIKGRNMDMNTNAVKRSKIDVMSAEVNDSNPYSRLMALKKMGIVKNYDDIRKKTVLIVGVGGVGSVVAEMLTRCGIGKLILFDYDKVELANMNRLFYQPQHSGMSKVDAARSTLIAINPDVDFETYNMNITTVKNYPLFVDRIRKGNLNGEKVELVLSCVDNFEARMTINTACNEENQIWMESGVSENAVSGHVQCMRPGYSACFACVPPLVVASNIDERTLKREGVCAASLPTTMAVIAGFLVQNTLKFLLNFGEVSYCLGYNALCDFFPRHKMLPNPSCEDRFCQQRQKEYKHIVNERETGENEKIEEEKITHENNDWGIEVIDESLTDHTNDHCNGPNEGIQFAYEAAVKEDMGNKEQTSEVKNLSALMAELKSL
;
A
#
# COMPACT_ATOMS: atom_id res chain seq x y z
N MET A 1 -36.82 52.46 20.09
CA MET A 1 -35.78 51.56 19.53
C MET A 1 -34.92 50.92 20.60
N THR A 2 -34.58 51.60 21.69
CA THR A 2 -33.74 51.05 22.79
C THR A 2 -34.39 49.90 23.56
N GLU A 3 -35.70 49.93 23.83
CA GLU A 3 -36.38 48.83 24.55
C GLU A 3 -36.32 47.49 23.79
N ASN A 4 -36.45 47.52 22.45
CA ASN A 4 -36.36 46.31 21.61
C ASN A 4 -34.95 45.70 21.62
N LEU A 5 -33.90 46.54 21.69
CA LEU A 5 -32.52 46.05 21.76
C LEU A 5 -32.21 45.35 23.10
N SER A 6 -32.79 45.83 24.20
CA SER A 6 -32.63 45.21 25.53
C SER A 6 -33.25 43.82 25.57
N GLU A 7 -34.50 43.68 25.08
CA GLU A 7 -35.19 42.39 25.02
C GLU A 7 -34.45 41.38 24.12
N GLN A 8 -33.89 41.83 22.99
CA GLN A 8 -33.08 40.99 22.12
C GLN A 8 -31.77 40.53 22.79
N LEU A 9 -31.12 41.40 23.56
CA LEU A 9 -29.90 41.07 24.30
C LEU A 9 -30.18 40.07 25.42
N ASP A 10 -31.27 40.26 26.16
CA ASP A 10 -31.71 39.34 27.23
C ASP A 10 -32.08 37.95 26.65
N ALA A 11 -32.77 37.91 25.51
CA ALA A 11 -33.06 36.66 24.81
C ALA A 11 -31.80 35.95 24.29
N LEU A 12 -30.79 36.70 23.84
CA LEU A 12 -29.51 36.14 23.41
C LEU A 12 -28.70 35.59 24.60
N ASN A 13 -28.66 36.31 25.72
CA ASN A 13 -28.02 35.86 26.95
C ASN A 13 -28.68 34.59 27.51
N ALA A 14 -30.01 34.50 27.47
CA ALA A 14 -30.72 33.29 27.88
C ALA A 14 -30.38 32.07 27.00
N LYS A 15 -30.23 32.26 25.68
CA LYS A 15 -29.78 31.20 24.76
C LYS A 15 -28.33 30.80 25.01
N LEU A 16 -27.44 31.75 25.27
CA LEU A 16 -26.05 31.49 25.62
C LEU A 16 -25.94 30.65 26.90
N LEU A 17 -26.70 31.00 27.93
CA LEU A 17 -26.75 30.26 29.20
C LEU A 17 -27.30 28.84 29.02
N ALA A 18 -28.32 28.66 28.16
CA ALA A 18 -28.84 27.34 27.81
C ALA A 18 -27.79 26.47 27.10
N VAL A 19 -27.06 27.05 26.13
CA VAL A 19 -25.97 26.36 25.42
C VAL A 19 -24.82 26.01 26.36
N GLU A 20 -24.45 26.88 27.29
CA GLU A 20 -23.44 26.58 28.32
C GLU A 20 -23.86 25.41 29.22
N ASN A 21 -25.12 25.39 29.69
CA ASN A 21 -25.64 24.30 30.49
C ASN A 21 -25.66 22.97 29.73
N ASP A 22 -26.09 22.97 28.45
CA ASP A 22 -26.04 21.79 27.59
C ASP A 22 -24.59 21.32 27.40
N LEU A 23 -23.64 22.24 27.20
CA LEU A 23 -22.22 21.92 27.05
C LEU A 23 -21.64 21.30 28.34
N VAL A 24 -22.05 21.78 29.52
CA VAL A 24 -21.67 21.19 30.81
C VAL A 24 -22.26 19.79 30.96
N CYS A 25 -23.54 19.59 30.64
CA CYS A 25 -24.16 18.26 30.67
C CYS A 25 -23.50 17.27 29.69
N ILE A 26 -23.15 17.71 28.48
CA ILE A 26 -22.44 16.89 27.48
C ILE A 26 -21.04 16.55 27.98
N LYS A 27 -20.31 17.52 28.54
CA LYS A 27 -18.98 17.28 29.15
C LYS A 27 -19.07 16.31 30.32
N GLY A 28 -20.10 16.41 31.17
CA GLY A 28 -20.35 15.48 32.27
C GLY A 28 -20.61 14.06 31.78
N ARG A 29 -21.52 13.86 30.83
CA ARG A 29 -21.80 12.55 30.23
C ARG A 29 -20.58 11.94 29.53
N ASN A 30 -19.79 12.76 28.83
CA ASN A 30 -18.56 12.32 28.20
C ASN A 30 -17.45 11.98 29.21
N MET A 31 -17.44 12.62 30.37
CA MET A 31 -16.56 12.24 31.48
C MET A 31 -16.96 10.88 32.04
N ASP A 32 -18.24 10.66 32.34
CA ASP A 32 -18.73 9.40 32.89
C ASP A 32 -18.52 8.19 31.94
N MET A 33 -18.62 8.39 30.62
CA MET A 33 -18.32 7.33 29.66
C MET A 33 -16.81 7.08 29.46
N ASN A 34 -15.95 8.07 29.70
CA ASN A 34 -14.51 7.92 29.50
C ASN A 34 -13.74 7.43 30.73
N THR A 35 -14.31 7.47 31.94
CA THR A 35 -13.58 7.11 33.17
C THR A 35 -13.23 5.63 33.29
N ASN A 36 -13.92 4.74 32.57
CA ASN A 36 -13.65 3.29 32.58
C ASN A 36 -12.97 2.76 31.30
N ALA A 37 -12.64 3.62 30.33
CA ALA A 37 -12.00 3.16 29.10
C ALA A 37 -10.53 2.82 29.36
N VAL A 38 -10.14 1.56 29.17
CA VAL A 38 -8.74 1.12 29.21
C VAL A 38 -7.96 1.88 28.14
N LYS A 39 -7.12 2.83 28.56
CA LYS A 39 -6.23 3.56 27.65
C LYS A 39 -4.90 2.85 27.59
N ARG A 40 -4.43 2.58 26.37
CA ARG A 40 -3.06 2.15 26.13
C ARG A 40 -2.10 3.26 26.53
N SER A 41 -1.07 2.94 27.32
CA SER A 41 0.02 3.88 27.63
C SER A 41 1.02 3.95 26.48
N LYS A 42 1.80 5.04 26.41
CA LYS A 42 2.94 5.09 25.48
C LYS A 42 4.00 4.05 25.89
N ILE A 43 4.65 3.47 24.90
CA ILE A 43 5.74 2.50 25.03
C ILE A 43 6.95 3.10 24.34
N ASP A 44 8.04 3.32 25.06
CA ASP A 44 9.25 3.95 24.50
C ASP A 44 10.01 3.01 23.55
N VAL A 45 10.13 1.73 23.92
CA VAL A 45 10.88 0.71 23.16
C VAL A 45 9.97 -0.46 22.79
N MET A 46 9.97 -0.85 21.52
CA MET A 46 9.18 -1.98 21.05
C MET A 46 9.77 -3.30 21.59
N SER A 47 9.06 -3.94 22.52
CA SER A 47 9.50 -5.17 23.18
C SER A 47 9.01 -6.43 22.45
N ALA A 48 9.86 -7.46 22.40
CA ALA A 48 9.53 -8.80 21.90
C ALA A 48 8.98 -9.75 22.99
N GLU A 49 8.75 -9.23 24.19
CA GLU A 49 8.17 -9.98 25.30
C GLU A 49 6.72 -10.37 24.97
N VAL A 50 6.40 -11.65 25.16
CA VAL A 50 5.08 -12.20 24.85
C VAL A 50 4.24 -12.18 26.11
N ASN A 51 3.43 -11.13 26.25
CA ASN A 51 2.42 -11.01 27.29
C ASN A 51 1.17 -10.31 26.70
N ASP A 52 0.07 -10.33 27.44
CA ASP A 52 -1.22 -9.80 26.96
C ASP A 52 -1.30 -8.28 26.96
N SER A 53 -0.46 -7.61 27.76
CA SER A 53 -0.36 -6.14 27.81
C SER A 53 0.50 -5.54 26.70
N ASN A 54 1.31 -6.32 26.00
CA ASN A 54 2.21 -5.86 24.95
C ASN A 54 1.55 -5.96 23.56
N PRO A 55 1.06 -4.85 22.98
CA PRO A 55 0.42 -4.85 21.66
C PRO A 55 1.38 -5.16 20.51
N TYR A 56 2.70 -5.06 20.74
CA TYR A 56 3.73 -5.32 19.74
C TYR A 56 4.26 -6.75 19.74
N SER A 57 3.92 -7.55 20.75
CA SER A 57 4.46 -8.90 20.94
C SER A 57 4.35 -9.78 19.69
N ARG A 58 3.19 -9.77 19.02
CA ARG A 58 2.92 -10.57 17.81
C ARG A 58 3.59 -9.99 16.57
N LEU A 59 3.81 -8.68 16.53
CA LEU A 59 4.54 -8.02 15.46
C LEU A 59 6.04 -8.29 15.55
N MET A 60 6.61 -8.18 16.75
CA MET A 60 8.01 -8.50 17.04
C MET A 60 8.33 -10.00 16.89
N ALA A 61 7.33 -10.88 16.90
CA ALA A 61 7.52 -12.28 16.55
C ALA A 61 8.04 -12.47 15.11
N LEU A 62 7.73 -11.55 14.18
CA LEU A 62 8.27 -11.58 12.80
C LEU A 62 9.80 -11.48 12.78
N LYS A 63 10.40 -10.78 13.76
CA LYS A 63 11.85 -10.70 13.95
C LYS A 63 12.42 -12.03 14.45
N LYS A 64 11.72 -12.68 15.39
CA LYS A 64 12.10 -14.01 15.91
C LYS A 64 11.96 -15.11 14.85
N MET A 65 10.96 -15.02 13.98
CA MET A 65 10.74 -15.97 12.87
C MET A 65 11.66 -15.71 11.66
N GLY A 66 12.57 -14.73 11.74
CA GLY A 66 13.51 -14.42 10.65
C GLY A 66 12.88 -13.76 9.42
N ILE A 67 11.58 -13.46 9.43
CA ILE A 67 10.87 -12.86 8.29
C ILE A 67 11.23 -11.37 8.12
N VAL A 68 11.26 -10.63 9.23
CA VAL A 68 11.60 -9.19 9.23
C VAL A 68 12.67 -8.92 10.28
N LYS A 69 13.93 -8.91 9.86
CA LYS A 69 15.11 -8.83 10.74
C LYS A 69 15.15 -7.55 11.61
N ASN A 70 14.52 -6.47 11.15
CA ASN A 70 14.58 -5.13 11.73
C ASN A 70 13.18 -4.51 11.95
N TYR A 71 12.20 -5.31 12.38
CA TYR A 71 10.81 -4.84 12.51
C TYR A 71 10.66 -3.51 13.28
N ASP A 72 11.46 -3.29 14.32
CA ASP A 72 11.48 -2.08 15.14
C ASP A 72 11.81 -0.80 14.37
N ASP A 73 12.47 -0.89 13.21
CA ASP A 73 12.74 0.26 12.33
C ASP A 73 11.45 0.92 11.81
N ILE A 74 10.29 0.26 11.87
CA ILE A 74 9.01 0.83 11.46
C ILE A 74 8.68 2.12 12.24
N ARG A 75 9.13 2.22 13.50
CA ARG A 75 8.97 3.41 14.35
C ARG A 75 9.79 4.61 13.91
N LYS A 76 10.77 4.41 13.03
CA LYS A 76 11.61 5.48 12.48
C LYS A 76 11.05 6.02 11.15
N LYS A 77 9.98 5.42 10.63
CA LYS A 77 9.41 5.74 9.31
C LYS A 77 8.22 6.68 9.44
N THR A 78 8.09 7.56 8.46
CA THR A 78 6.98 8.48 8.25
C THR A 78 6.32 8.19 6.91
N VAL A 79 5.01 8.04 6.93
CA VAL A 79 4.20 7.84 5.73
C VAL A 79 3.20 8.98 5.59
N LEU A 80 3.17 9.60 4.42
CA LEU A 80 2.18 10.62 4.07
C LEU A 80 1.05 9.98 3.28
N ILE A 81 -0.19 10.09 3.74
CA ILE A 81 -1.38 9.51 3.11
C ILE A 81 -2.26 10.64 2.58
N VAL A 82 -2.61 10.59 1.29
CA VAL A 82 -3.55 11.51 0.66
C VAL A 82 -4.85 10.78 0.34
N GLY A 83 -5.96 11.31 0.85
CA GLY A 83 -7.28 10.69 0.83
C GLY A 83 -7.43 9.71 2.00
N VAL A 84 -8.22 10.07 3.00
CA VAL A 84 -8.55 9.24 4.17
C VAL A 84 -9.99 8.72 4.03
N GLY A 85 -10.33 8.26 2.82
CA GLY A 85 -11.63 7.67 2.49
C GLY A 85 -11.71 6.18 2.86
N GLY A 86 -12.40 5.38 2.03
CA GLY A 86 -12.62 3.96 2.30
C GLY A 86 -11.34 3.12 2.36
N VAL A 87 -10.38 3.39 1.46
CA VAL A 87 -9.06 2.71 1.47
C VAL A 87 -8.12 3.38 2.47
N GLY A 88 -7.96 4.70 2.37
CA GLY A 88 -6.96 5.43 3.15
C GLY A 88 -7.15 5.41 4.66
N SER A 89 -8.40 5.36 5.13
CA SER A 89 -8.69 5.22 6.58
C SER A 89 -8.25 3.86 7.14
N VAL A 90 -8.50 2.78 6.41
CA VAL A 90 -8.06 1.42 6.77
C VAL A 90 -6.53 1.32 6.68
N VAL A 91 -5.91 1.92 5.65
CA VAL A 91 -4.45 2.00 5.51
C VAL A 91 -3.83 2.71 6.72
N ALA A 92 -4.37 3.86 7.12
CA ALA A 92 -3.91 4.61 8.27
C ALA A 92 -4.06 3.81 9.57
N GLU A 93 -5.17 3.10 9.75
CA GLU A 93 -5.37 2.20 10.89
C GLU A 93 -4.35 1.06 10.93
N MET A 94 -4.15 0.35 9.83
CA MET A 94 -3.21 -0.76 9.77
C MET A 94 -1.78 -0.30 10.05
N LEU A 95 -1.31 0.80 9.45
CA LEU A 95 0.03 1.37 9.73
C LEU A 95 0.16 1.83 11.19
N THR A 96 -0.91 2.41 11.75
CA THR A 96 -0.95 2.81 13.16
C THR A 96 -0.81 1.60 14.09
N ARG A 97 -1.51 0.51 13.79
CA ARG A 97 -1.41 -0.76 14.54
C ARG A 97 -0.04 -1.43 14.39
N CYS A 98 0.61 -1.30 13.23
CA CYS A 98 2.00 -1.74 13.03
C CYS A 98 3.03 -0.90 13.82
N GLY A 99 2.65 0.27 14.33
CA GLY A 99 3.54 1.14 15.08
C GLY A 99 4.46 1.98 14.21
N ILE A 100 3.97 2.44 13.05
CA ILE A 100 4.65 3.46 12.24
C ILE A 100 5.04 4.68 13.10
N GLY A 101 6.19 5.28 12.83
CA GLY A 101 6.67 6.41 13.61
C GLY A 101 5.78 7.64 13.51
N LYS A 102 5.41 8.01 12.28
CA LYS A 102 4.55 9.18 12.02
C LYS A 102 3.64 8.97 10.81
N LEU A 103 2.40 9.46 10.91
CA LEU A 103 1.48 9.58 9.78
C LEU A 103 1.14 11.04 9.53
N ILE A 104 1.25 11.46 8.26
CA ILE A 104 0.80 12.76 7.78
C ILE A 104 -0.43 12.53 6.91
N LEU A 105 -1.58 13.06 7.29
CA LEU A 105 -2.85 12.80 6.62
C LEU A 105 -3.36 14.06 5.91
N PHE A 106 -3.65 13.93 4.62
CA PHE A 106 -4.31 14.95 3.80
C PHE A 106 -5.67 14.44 3.34
N ASP A 107 -6.73 15.20 3.62
CA ASP A 107 -8.06 15.06 3.03
C ASP A 107 -8.72 16.45 3.09
N TYR A 108 -9.81 16.67 2.36
CA TYR A 108 -10.57 17.92 2.43
C TYR A 108 -12.06 17.72 2.72
N ASP A 109 -12.51 16.47 2.78
CA ASP A 109 -13.90 16.12 2.99
C ASP A 109 -14.25 16.01 4.48
N LYS A 110 -15.56 15.97 4.71
CA LYS A 110 -16.16 15.60 6.00
C LYS A 110 -16.64 14.15 5.98
N VAL A 111 -16.82 13.59 7.17
CA VAL A 111 -17.46 12.29 7.35
C VAL A 111 -18.96 12.44 7.17
N GLU A 112 -19.54 11.65 6.28
CA GLU A 112 -20.98 11.60 6.02
C GLU A 112 -21.56 10.25 6.43
N LEU A 113 -22.85 10.20 6.76
CA LEU A 113 -23.54 8.93 7.02
C LEU A 113 -23.51 7.99 5.81
N ALA A 114 -23.44 8.53 4.59
CA ALA A 114 -23.26 7.76 3.36
C ALA A 114 -21.91 7.00 3.32
N ASN A 115 -20.96 7.31 4.21
CA ASN A 115 -19.68 6.60 4.28
C ASN A 115 -19.72 5.37 5.22
N MET A 116 -20.84 5.13 5.92
CA MET A 116 -20.96 4.05 6.92
C MET A 116 -21.03 2.64 6.31
N ASN A 117 -21.13 2.53 4.97
CA ASN A 117 -20.96 1.25 4.29
C ASN A 117 -19.47 0.81 4.20
N ARG A 118 -18.54 1.70 4.57
CA ARG A 118 -17.09 1.48 4.56
C ARG A 118 -16.60 1.30 6.00
N LEU A 119 -15.39 0.77 6.14
CA LEU A 119 -14.78 0.55 7.45
C LEU A 119 -14.30 1.87 8.09
N PHE A 120 -13.83 1.76 9.34
CA PHE A 120 -13.16 2.80 10.13
C PHE A 120 -14.06 3.87 10.78
N TYR A 121 -14.76 4.70 9.98
CA TYR A 121 -15.59 5.77 10.56
C TYR A 121 -16.84 5.23 11.23
N GLN A 122 -17.33 5.95 12.23
CA GLN A 122 -18.52 5.59 13.01
C GLN A 122 -19.58 6.70 12.89
N PRO A 123 -20.87 6.42 13.14
CA PRO A 123 -21.93 7.41 12.98
C PRO A 123 -21.71 8.70 13.76
N GLN A 124 -21.12 8.63 14.96
CA GLN A 124 -20.83 9.82 15.77
C GLN A 124 -19.74 10.74 15.20
N HIS A 125 -18.96 10.28 14.20
CA HIS A 125 -17.97 11.11 13.52
C HIS A 125 -18.60 11.99 12.44
N SER A 126 -19.88 11.81 12.11
CA SER A 126 -20.54 12.57 11.04
C SER A 126 -20.45 14.08 11.26
N GLY A 127 -20.06 14.83 10.22
CA GLY A 127 -19.86 16.27 10.26
C GLY A 127 -18.44 16.73 10.63
N MET A 128 -17.61 15.86 11.23
CA MET A 128 -16.18 16.13 11.43
C MET A 128 -15.42 16.09 10.11
N SER A 129 -14.27 16.77 10.02
CA SER A 129 -13.35 16.53 8.92
C SER A 129 -12.84 15.09 8.97
N LYS A 130 -12.61 14.46 7.81
CA LYS A 130 -12.11 13.08 7.75
C LYS A 130 -10.77 12.93 8.48
N VAL A 131 -9.89 13.92 8.36
CA VAL A 131 -8.57 13.90 9.03
C VAL A 131 -8.67 14.05 10.55
N ASP A 132 -9.58 14.88 11.08
CA ASP A 132 -9.73 15.04 12.53
C ASP A 132 -10.37 13.81 13.17
N ALA A 133 -11.41 13.27 12.54
CA ALA A 133 -12.04 12.02 12.98
C ALA A 133 -11.05 10.84 12.94
N ALA A 134 -10.24 10.77 11.89
CA ALA A 134 -9.19 9.76 11.79
C ALA A 134 -8.13 9.93 12.88
N ARG A 135 -7.58 11.14 13.05
CA ARG A 135 -6.59 11.44 14.09
C ARG A 135 -7.08 11.05 15.48
N SER A 136 -8.32 11.42 15.84
CA SER A 136 -8.90 11.10 17.14
C SER A 136 -8.96 9.59 17.38
N THR A 137 -9.39 8.83 16.37
CA THR A 137 -9.51 7.37 16.44
C THR A 137 -8.13 6.70 16.52
N LEU A 138 -7.18 7.12 15.68
CA LEU A 138 -5.87 6.50 15.54
C LEU A 138 -4.97 6.75 16.77
N ILE A 139 -5.03 7.94 17.37
CA ILE A 139 -4.33 8.23 18.63
C ILE A 139 -4.82 7.31 19.76
N ALA A 140 -6.13 7.02 19.81
CA ALA A 140 -6.69 6.11 20.80
C ALA A 140 -6.26 4.64 20.57
N ILE A 141 -6.06 4.23 19.30
CA ILE A 141 -5.57 2.89 18.94
C ILE A 141 -4.08 2.73 19.31
N ASN A 142 -3.26 3.72 18.99
CA ASN A 142 -1.84 3.68 19.29
C ASN A 142 -1.27 5.08 19.58
N PRO A 143 -1.03 5.43 20.86
CA PRO A 143 -0.50 6.74 21.25
C PRO A 143 1.00 6.90 20.93
N ASP A 144 1.68 5.84 20.50
CA ASP A 144 3.10 5.87 20.14
C ASP A 144 3.35 6.50 18.76
N VAL A 145 2.32 6.58 17.93
CA VAL A 145 2.39 7.14 16.57
C VAL A 145 2.19 8.65 16.62
N ASP A 146 3.07 9.41 15.96
CA ASP A 146 2.88 10.84 15.76
C ASP A 146 1.91 11.11 14.58
N PHE A 147 1.07 12.12 14.73
CA PHE A 147 0.05 12.46 13.73
C PHE A 147 0.11 13.93 13.36
N GLU A 148 0.11 14.17 12.06
CA GLU A 148 -0.01 15.48 11.47
C GLU A 148 -1.13 15.46 10.43
N THR A 149 -2.01 16.45 10.47
CA THR A 149 -3.27 16.40 9.71
C THR A 149 -3.56 17.72 9.02
N TYR A 150 -4.01 17.63 7.77
CA TYR A 150 -4.30 18.77 6.93
C TYR A 150 -5.66 18.59 6.27
N ASN A 151 -6.64 19.38 6.72
CA ASN A 151 -7.97 19.44 6.12
C ASN A 151 -7.98 20.43 4.94
N MET A 152 -7.44 20.03 3.79
CA MET A 152 -7.27 20.92 2.63
C MET A 152 -7.16 20.17 1.30
N ASN A 153 -7.63 20.80 0.22
CA ASN A 153 -7.48 20.26 -1.13
C ASN A 153 -6.07 20.58 -1.66
N ILE A 154 -5.26 19.55 -1.89
CA ILE A 154 -3.88 19.64 -2.38
C ILE A 154 -3.77 20.13 -3.83
N THR A 155 -4.84 20.07 -4.64
CA THR A 155 -4.80 20.46 -6.06
C THR A 155 -4.84 21.98 -6.24
N THR A 156 -5.18 22.73 -5.19
CA THR A 156 -5.26 24.19 -5.25
C THR A 156 -3.87 24.82 -5.21
N VAL A 157 -3.66 25.89 -6.00
CA VAL A 157 -2.40 26.68 -6.02
C VAL A 157 -1.99 27.15 -4.62
N LYS A 158 -2.96 27.46 -3.77
CA LYS A 158 -2.73 27.91 -2.38
C LYS A 158 -2.13 26.80 -1.50
N ASN A 159 -2.62 25.57 -1.62
CA ASN A 159 -2.27 24.48 -0.70
C ASN A 159 -1.14 23.59 -1.24
N TYR A 160 -0.95 23.52 -2.57
CA TYR A 160 0.09 22.71 -3.20
C TYR A 160 1.50 22.93 -2.62
N PRO A 161 1.97 24.18 -2.37
CA PRO A 161 3.29 24.40 -1.79
C PRO A 161 3.46 23.77 -0.41
N LEU A 162 2.41 23.77 0.41
CA LEU A 162 2.43 23.14 1.74
C LEU A 162 2.51 21.62 1.61
N PHE A 163 1.72 21.02 0.70
CA PHE A 163 1.81 19.58 0.42
C PHE A 163 3.23 19.15 0.02
N VAL A 164 3.86 19.89 -0.90
CA VAL A 164 5.26 19.64 -1.31
C VAL A 164 6.24 19.85 -0.16
N ASP A 165 6.07 20.89 0.66
CA ASP A 165 6.93 21.11 1.83
C ASP A 165 6.85 19.94 2.84
N ARG A 166 5.65 19.37 3.05
CA ARG A 166 5.49 18.20 3.92
C ARG A 166 6.04 16.91 3.30
N ILE A 167 6.08 16.79 1.98
CA ILE A 167 6.86 15.71 1.35
C ILE A 167 8.35 15.89 1.67
N ARG A 168 8.88 17.12 1.53
CA ARG A 168 10.32 17.43 1.70
C ARG A 168 10.82 17.41 3.15
N LYS A 169 9.96 17.74 4.11
CA LYS A 169 10.34 18.02 5.51
C LYS A 169 9.35 17.45 6.54
N GLY A 170 8.55 16.47 6.13
CA GLY A 170 7.48 15.90 6.94
C GLY A 170 7.91 14.85 7.92
N ASN A 171 9.07 14.20 7.70
CA ASN A 171 9.47 13.07 8.52
C ASN A 171 9.79 13.47 9.97
N LEU A 172 10.06 12.47 10.82
CA LEU A 172 10.37 12.66 12.24
C LEU A 172 11.55 13.62 12.51
N ASN A 173 12.46 13.80 11.54
CA ASN A 173 13.67 14.61 11.68
C ASN A 173 13.60 15.95 10.90
N GLY A 174 12.45 16.28 10.29
CA GLY A 174 12.31 17.48 9.45
C GLY A 174 12.90 17.32 8.04
N GLU A 175 13.03 16.08 7.58
CA GLU A 175 13.50 15.69 6.25
C GLU A 175 12.37 15.03 5.44
N LYS A 176 12.75 14.47 4.28
CA LYS A 176 11.83 13.89 3.32
C LYS A 176 11.12 12.66 3.88
N VAL A 177 9.81 12.54 3.63
CA VAL A 177 9.03 11.36 4.06
C VAL A 177 9.50 10.10 3.33
N GLU A 178 9.44 8.95 4.00
CA GLU A 178 9.91 7.69 3.42
C GLU A 178 9.00 7.19 2.31
N LEU A 179 7.69 7.46 2.39
CA LEU A 179 6.72 7.06 1.37
C LEU A 179 5.49 7.99 1.35
N VAL A 180 4.97 8.25 0.15
CA VAL A 180 3.64 8.86 -0.05
C VAL A 180 2.66 7.79 -0.52
N LEU A 181 1.45 7.76 0.03
CA LEU A 181 0.37 6.85 -0.35
C LEU A 181 -0.80 7.65 -0.91
N SER A 182 -1.18 7.37 -2.16
CA SER A 182 -2.35 7.96 -2.82
C SER A 182 -3.54 7.02 -2.68
N CYS A 183 -4.55 7.46 -1.92
CA CYS A 183 -5.82 6.78 -1.66
C CYS A 183 -7.02 7.66 -2.06
N VAL A 184 -6.80 8.57 -3.01
CA VAL A 184 -7.81 9.51 -3.54
C VAL A 184 -8.74 8.87 -4.56
N ASP A 185 -9.85 9.53 -4.86
CA ASP A 185 -10.94 9.01 -5.69
C ASP A 185 -11.09 9.73 -7.04
N ASN A 186 -10.14 10.57 -7.42
CA ASN A 186 -10.17 11.33 -8.67
C ASN A 186 -8.78 11.43 -9.31
N PHE A 187 -8.74 11.66 -10.63
CA PHE A 187 -7.50 11.71 -11.39
C PHE A 187 -6.74 13.02 -11.20
N GLU A 188 -7.42 14.14 -10.95
CA GLU A 188 -6.80 15.45 -10.71
C GLU A 188 -5.83 15.38 -9.51
N ALA A 189 -6.27 14.80 -8.39
CA ALA A 189 -5.44 14.61 -7.21
C ALA A 189 -4.30 13.60 -7.46
N ARG A 190 -4.54 12.51 -8.20
CA ARG A 190 -3.48 11.56 -8.60
C ARG A 190 -2.39 12.24 -9.43
N MET A 191 -2.78 13.06 -10.39
CA MET A 191 -1.85 13.84 -11.21
C MET A 191 -1.08 14.87 -10.37
N THR A 192 -1.74 15.53 -9.42
CA THR A 192 -1.10 16.46 -8.47
C THR A 192 -0.01 15.76 -7.64
N ILE A 193 -0.32 14.58 -7.08
CA ILE A 193 0.63 13.75 -6.33
C ILE A 193 1.78 13.30 -7.23
N ASN A 194 1.46 12.85 -8.46
CA ASN A 194 2.45 12.42 -9.45
C ASN A 194 3.45 13.53 -9.78
N THR A 195 2.97 14.74 -10.07
CA THR A 195 3.82 15.90 -10.39
C THR A 195 4.73 16.24 -9.21
N ALA A 196 4.18 16.33 -7.99
CA ALA A 196 4.97 16.58 -6.79
C ALA A 196 6.04 15.48 -6.58
N CYS A 197 5.67 14.20 -6.74
CA CYS A 197 6.60 13.12 -6.50
C CYS A 197 7.70 13.00 -7.58
N ASN A 198 7.39 13.29 -8.84
CA ASN A 198 8.41 13.37 -9.89
C ASN A 198 9.38 14.55 -9.66
N GLU A 199 8.85 15.72 -9.30
CA GLU A 199 9.63 16.91 -8.96
C GLU A 199 10.54 16.64 -7.76
N GLU A 200 10.04 15.99 -6.71
CA GLU A 200 10.81 15.69 -5.49
C GLU A 200 11.66 14.43 -5.58
N ASN A 201 11.57 13.64 -6.66
CA ASN A 201 12.09 12.27 -6.71
C ASN A 201 11.60 11.40 -5.53
N GLN A 202 10.34 11.56 -5.14
CA GLN A 202 9.70 10.85 -4.03
C GLN A 202 9.12 9.52 -4.52
N ILE A 203 9.41 8.44 -3.80
CA ILE A 203 8.76 7.15 -4.04
C ILE A 203 7.36 7.22 -3.44
N TRP A 204 6.38 6.74 -4.18
CA TRP A 204 5.00 6.74 -3.73
C TRP A 204 4.27 5.49 -4.24
N MET A 205 3.18 5.14 -3.56
CA MET A 205 2.29 4.07 -4.01
C MET A 205 0.89 4.61 -4.22
N GLU A 206 0.30 4.25 -5.34
CA GLU A 206 -1.08 4.58 -5.70
C GLU A 206 -1.98 3.38 -5.43
N SER A 207 -3.24 3.68 -5.06
CA SER A 207 -4.31 2.69 -5.02
C SER A 207 -5.59 3.23 -5.65
N GLY A 208 -6.34 2.31 -6.26
CA GLY A 208 -7.64 2.59 -6.83
C GLY A 208 -8.59 1.42 -6.67
N VAL A 209 -9.88 1.74 -6.50
CA VAL A 209 -11.00 0.80 -6.51
C VAL A 209 -11.95 1.25 -7.63
N SER A 210 -12.46 0.31 -8.41
CA SER A 210 -13.38 0.61 -9.50
C SER A 210 -14.73 1.12 -9.01
N GLU A 211 -15.44 1.88 -9.84
CA GLU A 211 -16.77 2.40 -9.52
C GLU A 211 -17.84 1.31 -9.30
N ASN A 212 -17.62 0.11 -9.81
CA ASN A 212 -18.48 -1.05 -9.60
C ASN A 212 -18.03 -1.93 -8.41
N ALA A 213 -17.01 -1.51 -7.66
CA ALA A 213 -16.48 -2.17 -6.45
C ALA A 213 -15.96 -3.61 -6.61
N VAL A 214 -15.79 -4.13 -7.83
CA VAL A 214 -15.33 -5.52 -8.07
C VAL A 214 -13.91 -5.61 -8.65
N SER A 215 -13.18 -4.50 -8.73
CA SER A 215 -11.76 -4.52 -9.01
C SER A 215 -11.02 -3.40 -8.29
N GLY A 216 -9.71 -3.55 -8.21
CA GLY A 216 -8.81 -2.52 -7.70
C GLY A 216 -7.36 -2.83 -8.00
N HIS A 217 -6.46 -1.95 -7.59
CA HIS A 217 -5.03 -2.14 -7.78
C HIS A 217 -4.21 -1.36 -6.76
N VAL A 218 -2.94 -1.75 -6.67
CA VAL A 218 -1.87 -1.03 -5.99
C VAL A 218 -0.69 -0.91 -6.95
N GLN A 219 -0.16 0.29 -7.14
CA GLN A 219 1.00 0.53 -8.00
C GLN A 219 2.10 1.28 -7.24
N CYS A 220 3.33 0.73 -7.23
CA CYS A 220 4.50 1.41 -6.68
C CYS A 220 5.23 2.21 -7.77
N MET A 221 5.29 3.52 -7.58
CA MET A 221 5.88 4.48 -8.50
C MET A 221 7.19 5.01 -7.91
N ARG A 222 8.29 4.63 -8.56
CA ARG A 222 9.63 5.12 -8.27
C ARG A 222 10.07 5.98 -9.45
N PRO A 223 10.11 7.31 -9.31
CA PRO A 223 10.45 8.22 -10.41
C PRO A 223 11.75 7.80 -11.12
N GLY A 224 11.68 7.68 -12.44
CA GLY A 224 12.81 7.24 -13.28
C GLY A 224 13.03 5.73 -13.40
N TYR A 225 12.47 4.92 -12.49
CA TYR A 225 12.63 3.45 -12.48
C TYR A 225 11.40 2.68 -12.94
N SER A 226 10.21 3.07 -12.45
CA SER A 226 8.92 2.52 -12.88
C SER A 226 8.07 3.62 -13.50
N ALA A 227 7.03 3.22 -14.24
CA ALA A 227 6.07 4.14 -14.82
C ALA A 227 5.51 5.07 -13.73
N CYS A 228 5.61 6.38 -13.95
CA CYS A 228 4.80 7.34 -13.20
C CYS A 228 3.36 7.33 -13.74
N PHE A 229 2.43 7.98 -13.06
CA PHE A 229 1.01 7.98 -13.46
C PHE A 229 0.81 8.61 -14.85
N ALA A 230 1.62 9.61 -15.20
CA ALA A 230 1.61 10.25 -16.51
C ALA A 230 2.31 9.45 -17.62
N CYS A 231 2.95 8.30 -17.32
CA CYS A 231 3.52 7.44 -18.36
C CYS A 231 2.44 6.64 -19.10
N VAL A 232 1.40 6.23 -18.38
CA VAL A 232 0.26 5.47 -18.91
C VAL A 232 -1.04 6.10 -18.38
N PRO A 233 -1.36 7.33 -18.84
CA PRO A 233 -2.53 8.04 -18.34
C PRO A 233 -3.83 7.35 -18.78
N PRO A 234 -4.88 7.37 -17.94
CA PRO A 234 -6.20 6.92 -18.37
C PRO A 234 -6.74 7.83 -19.49
N LEU A 235 -7.66 7.29 -20.31
CA LEU A 235 -8.18 7.98 -21.50
C LEU A 235 -8.71 9.39 -21.21
N VAL A 236 -9.39 9.58 -20.07
CA VAL A 236 -9.94 10.87 -19.63
C VAL A 236 -8.85 11.93 -19.45
N VAL A 237 -7.70 11.55 -18.86
CA VAL A 237 -6.54 12.43 -18.67
C VAL A 237 -5.86 12.70 -20.00
N ALA A 238 -5.58 11.64 -20.78
CA ALA A 238 -4.92 11.77 -22.09
C ALA A 238 -5.72 12.62 -23.08
N SER A 239 -7.05 12.61 -22.99
CA SER A 239 -7.95 13.37 -23.85
C SER A 239 -8.28 14.77 -23.32
N ASN A 240 -7.70 15.18 -22.19
CA ASN A 240 -7.99 16.45 -21.50
C ASN A 240 -9.48 16.67 -21.22
N ILE A 241 -10.21 15.59 -20.92
CA ILE A 241 -11.62 15.66 -20.54
C ILE A 241 -11.68 15.96 -19.04
N ASP A 242 -12.51 16.94 -18.66
CA ASP A 242 -12.75 17.24 -17.25
C ASP A 242 -13.55 16.10 -16.60
N GLU A 243 -12.93 15.38 -15.67
CA GLU A 243 -13.54 14.24 -14.94
C GLU A 243 -14.85 14.63 -14.26
N ARG A 244 -15.03 15.91 -13.87
CA ARG A 244 -16.27 16.41 -13.25
C ARG A 244 -17.47 16.30 -14.19
N THR A 245 -17.24 16.30 -15.50
CA THR A 245 -18.31 16.12 -16.51
C THR A 245 -18.80 14.68 -16.59
N LEU A 246 -18.04 13.71 -16.07
CA LEU A 246 -18.41 12.29 -16.06
C LEU A 246 -19.32 11.95 -14.86
N LYS A 247 -19.19 12.69 -13.75
CA LYS A 247 -19.98 12.49 -12.53
C LYS A 247 -21.39 13.04 -12.74
N ARG A 248 -22.40 12.16 -12.75
CA ARG A 248 -23.81 12.54 -12.78
C ARG A 248 -24.31 12.81 -11.37
N GLU A 249 -25.03 13.91 -11.16
CA GLU A 249 -25.67 14.21 -9.88
C GLU A 249 -26.61 13.07 -9.47
N GLY A 250 -26.58 12.69 -8.18
CA GLY A 250 -27.37 11.58 -7.63
C GLY A 250 -26.83 10.18 -7.91
N VAL A 251 -25.75 10.03 -8.70
CA VAL A 251 -25.08 8.74 -8.92
C VAL A 251 -23.84 8.67 -8.03
N CYS A 252 -23.78 7.68 -7.16
CA CYS A 252 -22.58 7.38 -6.38
C CYS A 252 -21.89 6.13 -6.95
N ALA A 253 -20.56 6.11 -6.88
CA ALA A 253 -19.81 4.89 -7.13
C ALA A 253 -20.23 3.82 -6.11
N ALA A 254 -20.47 2.60 -6.58
CA ALA A 254 -20.64 1.47 -5.69
C ALA A 254 -19.37 1.31 -4.87
N SER A 255 -19.53 1.00 -3.59
CA SER A 255 -18.39 0.74 -2.71
C SER A 255 -18.69 -0.46 -1.82
N LEU A 256 -17.78 -1.43 -1.86
CA LEU A 256 -17.81 -2.61 -0.99
C LEU A 256 -16.68 -2.51 0.04
N PRO A 257 -16.98 -2.70 1.34
CA PRO A 257 -15.95 -2.66 2.39
C PRO A 257 -14.91 -3.78 2.20
N THR A 258 -15.28 -4.90 1.59
CA THR A 258 -14.39 -6.03 1.28
C THR A 258 -13.31 -5.64 0.28
N THR A 259 -13.69 -5.08 -0.88
CA THR A 259 -12.73 -4.64 -1.90
C THR A 259 -11.81 -3.56 -1.38
N MET A 260 -12.34 -2.60 -0.62
CA MET A 260 -11.54 -1.58 0.04
C MET A 260 -10.54 -2.17 1.03
N ALA A 261 -10.95 -3.15 1.83
CA ALA A 261 -10.08 -3.83 2.79
C ALA A 261 -8.98 -4.65 2.11
N VAL A 262 -9.28 -5.35 1.01
CA VAL A 262 -8.28 -6.09 0.22
C VAL A 262 -7.23 -5.14 -0.35
N ILE A 263 -7.66 -4.04 -0.99
CA ILE A 263 -6.74 -3.05 -1.55
C ILE A 263 -5.93 -2.34 -0.47
N ALA A 264 -6.55 -1.98 0.67
CA ALA A 264 -5.84 -1.42 1.81
C ALA A 264 -4.79 -2.39 2.37
N GLY A 265 -5.14 -3.67 2.51
CA GLY A 265 -4.24 -4.73 2.95
C GLY A 265 -3.05 -4.91 1.99
N PHE A 266 -3.29 -4.94 0.68
CA PHE A 266 -2.21 -4.98 -0.31
C PHE A 266 -1.32 -3.75 -0.26
N LEU A 267 -1.89 -2.55 -0.14
CA LEU A 267 -1.13 -1.31 -0.08
C LEU A 267 -0.24 -1.26 1.15
N VAL A 268 -0.76 -1.64 2.32
CA VAL A 268 0.01 -1.67 3.57
C VAL A 268 1.04 -2.78 3.54
N GLN A 269 0.72 -3.98 3.05
CA GLN A 269 1.68 -5.06 2.93
C GLN A 269 2.84 -4.67 2.00
N ASN A 270 2.57 -3.99 0.88
CA ASN A 270 3.60 -3.50 -0.01
C ASN A 270 4.44 -2.38 0.62
N THR A 271 3.79 -1.50 1.39
CA THR A 271 4.45 -0.46 2.19
C THR A 271 5.40 -1.07 3.21
N LEU A 272 4.99 -2.08 3.97
CA LEU A 272 5.83 -2.75 4.96
C LEU A 272 7.02 -3.44 4.29
N LYS A 273 6.79 -4.21 3.21
CA LYS A 273 7.88 -4.83 2.42
C LYS A 273 8.92 -3.80 1.97
N PHE A 274 8.45 -2.65 1.48
CA PHE A 274 9.31 -1.57 1.03
C PHE A 274 10.08 -0.89 2.18
N LEU A 275 9.41 -0.55 3.28
CA LEU A 275 10.04 0.19 4.39
C LEU A 275 10.98 -0.66 5.24
N LEU A 276 10.72 -1.97 5.34
CA LEU A 276 11.45 -2.92 6.18
C LEU A 276 12.29 -3.92 5.37
N ASN A 277 12.40 -3.74 4.05
CA ASN A 277 13.26 -4.52 3.17
C ASN A 277 13.10 -6.06 3.31
N PHE A 278 11.87 -6.55 3.29
CA PHE A 278 11.58 -7.98 3.29
C PHE A 278 10.65 -8.37 2.13
N GLY A 279 10.76 -9.63 1.70
CA GLY A 279 10.00 -10.15 0.55
C GLY A 279 10.24 -9.34 -0.73
N GLU A 280 9.30 -9.43 -1.67
CA GLU A 280 9.40 -8.75 -2.97
C GLU A 280 8.35 -7.63 -3.07
N VAL A 281 8.79 -6.38 -3.27
CA VAL A 281 7.90 -5.23 -3.52
C VAL A 281 7.23 -5.38 -4.89
N SER A 282 5.90 -5.29 -4.92
CA SER A 282 5.12 -5.34 -6.16
C SER A 282 5.04 -3.96 -6.79
N TYR A 283 5.40 -3.85 -8.08
CA TYR A 283 5.32 -2.59 -8.82
C TYR A 283 3.92 -2.29 -9.35
N CYS A 284 3.18 -3.31 -9.74
CA CYS A 284 1.74 -3.24 -9.95
C CYS A 284 1.12 -4.58 -9.53
N LEU A 285 0.09 -4.51 -8.68
CA LEU A 285 -0.71 -5.64 -8.24
C LEU A 285 -2.17 -5.29 -8.45
N GLY A 286 -2.84 -6.01 -9.35
CA GLY A 286 -4.27 -5.90 -9.57
C GLY A 286 -5.06 -6.86 -8.68
N TYR A 287 -6.35 -6.57 -8.52
CA TYR A 287 -7.34 -7.43 -7.91
C TYR A 287 -8.62 -7.42 -8.75
N ASN A 288 -9.05 -8.60 -9.19
CA ASN A 288 -10.37 -8.81 -9.78
C ASN A 288 -11.18 -9.73 -8.85
N ALA A 289 -12.19 -9.15 -8.20
CA ALA A 289 -13.02 -9.84 -7.22
C ALA A 289 -14.00 -10.85 -7.82
N LEU A 290 -14.24 -10.81 -9.14
CA LEU A 290 -15.18 -11.72 -9.79
C LEU A 290 -14.59 -13.11 -10.05
N CYS A 291 -13.27 -13.22 -10.12
CA CYS A 291 -12.57 -14.46 -10.46
C CYS A 291 -11.31 -14.71 -9.62
N ASP A 292 -11.17 -14.02 -8.48
CA ASP A 292 -10.03 -14.13 -7.57
C ASP A 292 -8.67 -14.04 -8.28
N PHE A 293 -8.58 -13.13 -9.26
CA PHE A 293 -7.38 -12.96 -10.08
C PHE A 293 -6.53 -11.78 -9.59
N PHE A 294 -5.25 -12.04 -9.35
CA PHE A 294 -4.29 -11.10 -8.78
C PHE A 294 -3.07 -10.88 -9.69
N PRO A 295 -3.24 -10.19 -10.84
CA PRO A 295 -2.15 -10.02 -11.80
C PRO A 295 -1.04 -9.13 -11.21
N ARG A 296 0.21 -9.58 -11.35
CA ARG A 296 1.40 -8.81 -10.99
C ARG A 296 2.20 -8.46 -12.23
N HIS A 297 2.60 -7.20 -12.38
CA HIS A 297 3.42 -6.74 -13.49
C HIS A 297 4.29 -5.55 -13.08
N LYS A 298 5.29 -5.24 -13.91
CA LYS A 298 6.14 -4.06 -13.76
C LYS A 298 5.98 -3.17 -14.99
N MET A 299 5.47 -1.97 -14.79
CA MET A 299 5.33 -0.97 -15.84
C MET A 299 6.61 -0.12 -15.89
N LEU A 300 7.21 0.00 -17.06
CA LEU A 300 8.43 0.80 -17.27
C LEU A 300 8.08 2.27 -17.60
N PRO A 301 8.97 3.22 -17.27
CA PRO A 301 8.78 4.61 -17.65
C PRO A 301 8.61 4.79 -19.15
N ASN A 302 7.71 5.69 -19.56
CA ASN A 302 7.60 6.14 -20.93
C ASN A 302 8.74 7.15 -21.23
N PRO A 303 9.66 6.88 -22.18
CA PRO A 303 10.75 7.79 -22.52
C PRO A 303 10.29 9.18 -22.99
N SER A 304 9.07 9.28 -23.52
CA SER A 304 8.44 10.52 -23.97
C SER A 304 7.27 10.95 -23.07
N CYS A 305 7.28 10.57 -21.78
CA CYS A 305 6.28 11.01 -20.80
C CYS A 305 6.12 12.54 -20.79
N GLU A 306 4.87 13.03 -20.73
CA GLU A 306 4.57 14.46 -20.77
C GLU A 306 5.12 15.24 -19.55
N ASP A 307 5.32 14.55 -18.43
CA ASP A 307 5.94 15.13 -17.24
C ASP A 307 7.46 15.25 -17.43
N ARG A 308 7.94 16.49 -17.58
CA ARG A 308 9.37 16.81 -17.75
C ARG A 308 10.23 16.27 -16.61
N PHE A 309 9.73 16.25 -15.38
CA PHE A 309 10.49 15.75 -14.23
C PHE A 309 10.60 14.24 -14.32
N CYS A 310 9.58 13.52 -14.82
CA CYS A 310 9.70 12.09 -15.09
C CYS A 310 10.84 11.81 -16.07
N GLN A 311 10.92 12.55 -17.19
CA GLN A 311 12.02 12.40 -18.15
C GLN A 311 13.39 12.71 -17.54
N GLN A 312 13.47 13.73 -16.67
CA GLN A 312 14.69 14.05 -15.93
C GLN A 312 15.10 12.89 -15.00
N ARG A 313 14.17 12.36 -14.19
CA ARG A 313 14.45 11.23 -13.29
C ARG A 313 14.86 9.97 -14.04
N GLN A 314 14.31 9.73 -15.23
CA GLN A 314 14.73 8.62 -16.10
C GLN A 314 16.19 8.75 -16.54
N LYS A 315 16.66 9.98 -16.86
CA LYS A 315 18.07 10.22 -17.20
C LYS A 315 18.98 9.99 -16.00
N GLU A 316 18.62 10.56 -14.85
CA GLU A 316 19.35 10.36 -13.58
C GLU A 316 19.45 8.87 -13.22
N TYR A 317 18.35 8.12 -13.36
CA TYR A 317 18.34 6.69 -13.07
C TYR A 317 19.26 5.88 -14.00
N LYS A 318 19.29 6.20 -15.31
CA LYS A 318 20.21 5.55 -16.26
C LYS A 318 21.68 5.77 -15.90
N HIS A 319 22.05 6.96 -15.43
CA HIS A 319 23.41 7.22 -14.94
C HIS A 319 23.77 6.32 -13.75
N ILE A 320 22.86 6.18 -12.77
CA ILE A 320 23.07 5.32 -11.59
C ILE A 320 23.26 3.84 -11.98
N VAL A 321 22.48 3.34 -12.94
CA VAL A 321 22.61 1.93 -13.39
C VAL A 321 23.96 1.70 -14.08
N ASN A 322 24.36 2.59 -14.98
CA ASN A 322 25.62 2.47 -15.70
C ASN A 322 26.83 2.49 -14.73
N GLU A 323 26.75 3.25 -13.64
CA GLU A 323 27.79 3.27 -12.60
C GLU A 323 27.83 1.96 -11.77
N ARG A 324 26.68 1.34 -11.49
CA ARG A 324 26.60 0.10 -10.71
C ARG A 324 27.03 -1.13 -11.50
N GLU A 325 26.69 -1.20 -12.79
CA GLU A 325 27.08 -2.32 -13.65
C GLU A 325 28.61 -2.40 -13.82
N THR A 326 29.34 -1.30 -13.58
CA THR A 326 30.81 -1.32 -13.53
C THR A 326 31.40 -1.83 -12.20
N GLY A 327 30.58 -2.06 -11.17
CA GLY A 327 31.05 -2.24 -9.78
C GLY A 327 30.92 -3.64 -9.17
N GLU A 328 29.85 -4.40 -9.40
CA GLU A 328 29.51 -5.52 -8.51
C GLU A 328 28.86 -6.72 -9.25
N ASN A 329 29.60 -7.83 -9.32
CA ASN A 329 29.06 -9.18 -9.44
C ASN A 329 29.15 -9.85 -8.06
N GLU A 330 28.23 -9.52 -7.15
CA GLU A 330 28.09 -10.29 -5.92
C GLU A 330 27.38 -11.61 -6.23
N LYS A 331 28.11 -12.72 -6.05
CA LYS A 331 27.52 -14.06 -6.05
C LYS A 331 26.68 -14.21 -4.79
N ILE A 332 25.39 -14.44 -4.96
CA ILE A 332 24.53 -14.91 -3.87
C ILE A 332 24.95 -16.36 -3.58
N GLU A 333 25.56 -16.59 -2.41
CA GLU A 333 25.76 -17.95 -1.91
C GLU A 333 24.39 -18.53 -1.52
N GLU A 334 23.96 -19.57 -2.20
CA GLU A 334 22.79 -20.33 -1.78
C GLU A 334 23.12 -21.06 -0.47
N GLU A 335 22.38 -20.74 0.60
CA GLU A 335 22.48 -21.48 1.86
C GLU A 335 22.07 -22.93 1.61
N LYS A 336 23.01 -23.87 1.78
CA LYS A 336 22.71 -25.30 1.69
C LYS A 336 21.74 -25.68 2.80
N ILE A 337 20.59 -26.25 2.43
CA ILE A 337 19.59 -26.75 3.37
C ILE A 337 20.21 -27.87 4.22
N THR A 338 20.14 -27.72 5.53
CA THR A 338 20.53 -28.75 6.50
C THR A 338 19.29 -29.38 7.13
N HIS A 339 19.31 -30.69 7.34
CA HIS A 339 18.23 -31.43 7.99
C HIS A 339 18.70 -31.89 9.36
N GLU A 340 18.05 -31.43 10.44
CA GLU A 340 18.42 -31.83 11.81
C GLU A 340 18.26 -33.34 12.02
N ASN A 341 17.22 -33.94 11.43
CA ASN A 341 16.99 -35.38 11.42
C ASN A 341 16.81 -35.86 9.99
N ASN A 342 17.56 -36.89 9.61
CA ASN A 342 17.39 -37.63 8.37
C ASN A 342 17.68 -39.12 8.62
N ASP A 343 17.02 -39.68 9.64
CA ASP A 343 17.26 -41.06 10.12
C ASP A 343 16.97 -42.13 9.05
N TRP A 344 16.21 -41.77 8.02
CA TRP A 344 15.81 -42.65 6.92
C TRP A 344 16.72 -42.54 5.70
N GLY A 345 17.80 -41.74 5.76
CA GLY A 345 18.73 -41.58 4.64
C GLY A 345 18.04 -41.06 3.38
N ILE A 346 17.06 -40.17 3.54
CA ILE A 346 16.34 -39.57 2.42
C ILE A 346 17.31 -38.64 1.69
N GLU A 347 17.56 -38.93 0.43
CA GLU A 347 18.44 -38.13 -0.43
C GLU A 347 17.59 -37.30 -1.41
N VAL A 348 18.06 -36.08 -1.68
CA VAL A 348 17.51 -35.26 -2.76
C VAL A 348 18.27 -35.62 -4.04
N ILE A 349 17.59 -36.34 -4.93
CA ILE A 349 18.15 -36.68 -6.24
C ILE A 349 18.17 -35.42 -7.09
N ASP A 350 19.35 -35.06 -7.59
CA ASP A 350 19.50 -34.00 -8.57
C ASP A 350 19.10 -34.54 -9.95
N GLU A 351 17.90 -34.17 -10.41
CA GLU A 351 17.38 -34.57 -11.73
C GLU A 351 18.25 -34.07 -12.91
N SER A 352 19.22 -33.17 -12.66
CA SER A 352 20.18 -32.74 -13.68
C SER A 352 21.39 -33.67 -13.85
N LEU A 353 21.56 -34.66 -12.95
CA LEU A 353 22.70 -35.59 -12.91
C LEU A 353 22.35 -37.04 -13.32
N THR A 354 21.26 -37.28 -14.05
CA THR A 354 20.95 -38.64 -14.53
C THR A 354 21.90 -39.07 -15.64
N ASP A 355 23.11 -39.47 -15.27
CA ASP A 355 23.91 -40.42 -16.04
C ASP A 355 23.26 -41.79 -15.87
N HIS A 356 22.94 -42.42 -17.00
CA HIS A 356 22.39 -43.77 -17.07
C HIS A 356 23.40 -44.80 -16.53
N THR A 357 23.40 -45.07 -15.23
CA THR A 357 24.05 -46.25 -14.65
C THR A 357 22.99 -47.15 -14.01
N ASN A 358 22.59 -48.17 -14.75
CA ASN A 358 21.88 -49.33 -14.26
C ASN A 358 22.71 -50.02 -13.17
N ASP A 359 22.43 -49.75 -11.89
CA ASP A 359 22.88 -50.60 -10.79
C ASP A 359 21.72 -50.86 -9.82
N HIS A 360 21.21 -52.09 -9.91
CA HIS A 360 20.47 -52.88 -8.94
C HIS A 360 19.91 -52.16 -7.69
N CYS A 361 18.72 -51.55 -7.81
CA CYS A 361 17.83 -51.36 -6.66
C CYS A 361 16.85 -52.53 -6.58
N ASN A 362 16.96 -53.33 -5.51
CA ASN A 362 15.97 -54.34 -5.14
C ASN A 362 14.60 -53.66 -5.02
N GLY A 363 13.63 -54.14 -5.81
CA GLY A 363 12.24 -53.69 -5.73
C GLY A 363 11.68 -53.83 -4.31
N PRO A 364 10.64 -53.07 -3.96
CA PRO A 364 10.11 -53.11 -2.62
C PRO A 364 9.52 -54.50 -2.32
N ASN A 365 9.67 -54.97 -1.09
CA ASN A 365 9.13 -56.25 -0.61
C ASN A 365 7.61 -56.34 -0.86
N GLU A 366 7.06 -57.57 -0.91
CA GLU A 366 5.63 -57.84 -1.15
C GLU A 366 4.71 -56.89 -0.36
N GLY A 367 3.93 -56.08 -1.09
CA GLY A 367 2.93 -55.16 -0.52
C GLY A 367 3.11 -53.67 -0.82
N ILE A 368 4.16 -53.26 -1.53
CA ILE A 368 4.41 -51.85 -1.89
C ILE A 368 4.63 -51.73 -3.40
N GLN A 369 4.03 -50.73 -4.03
CA GLN A 369 4.20 -50.41 -5.45
C GLN A 369 4.54 -48.93 -5.61
N PHE A 370 5.45 -48.57 -6.52
CA PHE A 370 5.72 -47.18 -6.84
C PHE A 370 4.52 -46.54 -7.54
N ALA A 371 4.15 -45.32 -7.14
CA ALA A 371 3.00 -44.60 -7.68
C ALA A 371 3.25 -43.99 -9.09
N TYR A 372 4.50 -44.01 -9.57
CA TYR A 372 4.91 -43.47 -10.86
C TYR A 372 6.19 -44.18 -11.32
N GLU A 373 6.08 -44.98 -12.38
CA GLU A 373 7.24 -45.40 -13.17
C GLU A 373 7.55 -44.29 -14.18
N ALA A 374 8.78 -43.76 -14.14
CA ALA A 374 9.28 -42.91 -15.22
C ALA A 374 9.28 -43.72 -16.52
N ALA A 375 8.68 -43.17 -17.58
CA ALA A 375 8.60 -43.83 -18.87
C ALA A 375 10.00 -44.20 -19.37
N VAL A 376 10.24 -45.50 -19.57
CA VAL A 376 11.42 -46.02 -20.27
C VAL A 376 11.45 -45.38 -21.65
N LYS A 377 12.41 -44.49 -21.89
CA LYS A 377 12.73 -44.03 -23.24
C LYS A 377 13.40 -45.20 -23.95
N GLU A 378 12.65 -45.88 -24.81
CA GLU A 378 13.23 -46.78 -25.80
C GLU A 378 14.16 -45.97 -26.71
N ASP A 379 15.42 -46.37 -26.68
CA ASP A 379 16.52 -45.83 -27.46
C ASP A 379 16.33 -46.18 -28.94
N MET A 380 15.45 -45.44 -29.63
CA MET A 380 15.26 -45.53 -31.07
C MET A 380 16.22 -44.57 -31.77
N GLY A 381 17.46 -45.06 -31.92
CA GLY A 381 18.37 -44.85 -33.04
C GLY A 381 18.37 -43.49 -33.75
N ASN A 382 19.49 -42.77 -33.55
CA ASN A 382 20.07 -41.78 -34.46
C ASN A 382 19.46 -41.72 -35.87
N LYS A 383 18.59 -40.73 -36.09
CA LYS A 383 18.51 -40.03 -37.37
C LYS A 383 18.46 -38.53 -37.09
N GLU A 384 19.62 -37.90 -37.28
CA GLU A 384 19.74 -36.47 -37.49
C GLU A 384 18.72 -36.03 -38.54
N GLN A 385 17.71 -35.27 -38.11
CA GLN A 385 16.96 -34.37 -38.98
C GLN A 385 17.06 -32.99 -38.36
N THR A 386 18.09 -32.28 -38.81
CA THR A 386 18.17 -30.83 -38.81
C THR A 386 16.88 -30.27 -39.42
N SER A 387 15.96 -29.79 -38.58
CA SER A 387 14.82 -29.00 -39.02
C SER A 387 14.99 -27.57 -38.51
N GLU A 388 14.85 -26.65 -39.45
CA GLU A 388 15.30 -25.28 -39.41
C GLU A 388 14.74 -24.47 -38.24
N VAL A 389 15.63 -23.70 -37.63
CA VAL A 389 15.30 -22.58 -36.73
C VAL A 389 14.35 -21.65 -37.48
N LYS A 390 13.06 -21.72 -37.14
CA LYS A 390 12.06 -20.77 -37.62
C LYS A 390 12.43 -19.38 -37.12
N ASN A 391 12.90 -18.57 -38.06
CA ASN A 391 13.30 -17.19 -37.88
C ASN A 391 12.14 -16.38 -37.26
N LEU A 392 12.45 -15.56 -36.26
CA LEU A 392 11.51 -14.74 -35.47
C LEU A 392 10.56 -13.87 -36.34
N SER A 393 10.99 -13.57 -37.57
CA SER A 393 10.20 -12.86 -38.58
C SER A 393 8.96 -13.63 -39.05
N ALA A 394 9.00 -14.97 -39.10
CA ALA A 394 7.86 -15.79 -39.51
C ALA A 394 6.77 -15.83 -38.42
N LEU A 395 7.17 -15.87 -37.15
CA LEU A 395 6.27 -15.83 -36.00
C LEU A 395 5.53 -14.47 -35.91
N MET A 396 6.21 -13.37 -36.25
CA MET A 396 5.59 -12.03 -36.29
C MET A 396 4.64 -11.83 -37.48
N ALA A 397 4.79 -12.58 -38.57
CA ALA A 397 3.88 -12.53 -39.70
C ALA A 397 2.56 -13.29 -39.41
N GLU A 398 2.65 -14.43 -38.73
CA GLU A 398 1.49 -15.27 -38.36
C GLU A 398 0.55 -14.55 -37.37
N LEU A 399 1.13 -13.82 -36.40
CA LEU A 399 0.39 -12.96 -35.46
C LEU A 399 -0.27 -11.73 -36.09
N LYS A 400 0.13 -11.34 -37.31
CA LYS A 400 -0.51 -10.24 -38.07
C LYS A 400 -1.69 -10.72 -38.94
N SER A 401 -1.88 -12.02 -39.08
CA SER A 401 -2.97 -12.63 -39.87
C SER A 401 -4.14 -13.15 -39.04
N LEU A 402 -4.05 -13.08 -37.71
CA LEU A 402 -5.14 -13.24 -36.75
C LEU A 402 -5.73 -11.87 -36.39
#